data_AF-A0A9Q0WTV3-F1
#
_entry.id   AF-A0A9Q0WTV3-F1
#
_cell.length_a   1.000
_cell.length_b   1.000
_cell.length_c   1.000
_cell.angle_alpha   90.00
_cell.angle_beta   90.00
_cell.angle_gamma   90.00
#
_symmetry.space_group_name_H-M   'P 1'
#
loop_
_entity.id
_entity.type
_entity.pdbx_description
1 polymer ?
#
loop_
_entity_poly.entity_id
_entity_poly.type
_entity_poly.pdbx_seq_one_letter_code
_entity_poly.pdbx_strand_id
1 'polypeptide(L)'
;MMEGGYSPCNTTFNIMINSFGDQERWDDVKNLLANMQSLGLVPNSVTYTTLIDIYGKSGRFNDAIECLDDMKAAGLKPSSTMYNALINAYAQRGLSEQAVSAFRAMRVDGLKPSLLALNSLINAFGEDRKDAEAFTVLQYMKENDLKPDVVTYTTLMKALIRVEKFDKVPSVYEEMILSGCTPDRKARAMLRSALKYMKQTLEL
;
A
#
# COMPACT_ATOMS: atom_id res chain seq x y z
N MET A 1 2.13 -1.11 32.80
CA MET A 1 0.78 -1.71 32.85
C MET A 1 0.84 -3.13 33.45
N MET A 2 1.30 -3.30 34.70
CA MET A 2 1.22 -4.57 35.44
C MET A 2 1.05 -4.36 36.95
N GLU A 3 0.35 -3.29 37.37
CA GLU A 3 0.09 -3.02 38.80
C GLU A 3 -1.41 -3.02 39.15
N GLY A 4 -2.30 -3.37 38.21
CA GLY A 4 -3.74 -3.14 38.36
C GLY A 4 -4.67 -4.35 38.39
N GLY A 5 -4.18 -5.59 38.33
CA GLY A 5 -5.04 -6.79 38.36
C GLY A 5 -5.91 -7.02 37.11
N TYR A 6 -5.70 -6.27 36.02
CA TYR A 6 -6.36 -6.51 34.73
C TYR A 6 -5.64 -7.62 33.96
N SER A 7 -6.36 -8.69 33.64
CA SER A 7 -5.85 -9.73 32.73
C SER A 7 -5.68 -9.14 31.33
N PRO A 8 -4.46 -9.13 30.75
CA PRO A 8 -4.24 -8.61 29.41
C PRO A 8 -5.08 -9.40 28.39
N CYS A 9 -5.73 -8.72 27.45
CA CYS A 9 -6.46 -9.36 26.35
C CYS A 9 -5.74 -9.18 25.02
N ASN A 10 -6.19 -9.87 23.96
CA ASN A 10 -5.61 -9.75 22.61
C ASN A 10 -5.46 -8.30 22.16
N THR A 11 -6.44 -7.45 22.48
CA THR A 11 -6.40 -6.02 22.12
C THR A 11 -5.24 -5.31 22.80
N THR A 12 -4.98 -5.56 24.08
CA THR A 12 -3.85 -4.98 24.81
C THR A 12 -2.52 -5.39 24.17
N PHE A 13 -2.37 -6.67 23.84
CA PHE A 13 -1.17 -7.15 23.14
C PHE A 13 -1.00 -6.53 21.76
N ASN A 14 -2.06 -6.45 20.96
CA ASN A 14 -2.00 -5.86 19.62
C ASN A 14 -1.59 -4.38 19.66
N ILE A 15 -2.08 -3.61 20.65
CA ILE A 15 -1.67 -2.22 20.84
C ILE A 15 -0.18 -2.13 21.18
N MET A 16 0.30 -2.97 22.09
CA MET A 16 1.72 -3.00 22.46
C MET A 16 2.60 -3.44 21.28
N ILE A 17 2.21 -4.50 20.56
CA ILE A 17 2.89 -4.98 19.35
C ILE A 17 3.00 -3.88 18.31
N ASN A 18 1.91 -3.15 18.04
CA ASN A 18 1.96 -2.02 17.11
C ASN A 18 2.94 -0.95 17.58
N SER A 19 2.85 -0.54 18.85
CA SER A 19 3.70 0.50 19.43
C SER A 19 5.19 0.17 19.41
N PHE A 20 5.55 -1.07 19.76
CA PHE A 20 6.95 -1.52 19.69
C PHE A 20 7.40 -1.78 18.25
N GLY A 21 6.50 -2.23 17.38
CA GLY A 21 6.74 -2.37 15.95
C GLY A 21 7.10 -1.06 15.26
N ASP A 22 6.35 0.01 15.54
CA ASP A 22 6.63 1.36 15.04
C ASP A 22 7.99 1.91 15.53
N GLN A 23 8.51 1.39 16.64
CA GLN A 23 9.84 1.71 17.19
C GLN A 23 10.93 0.74 16.71
N GLU A 24 10.59 -0.21 15.83
CA GLU A 24 11.48 -1.28 15.35
C GLU A 24 12.11 -2.14 16.46
N ARG A 25 11.42 -2.24 17.60
CA ARG A 25 11.84 -3.03 18.77
C ARG A 25 11.40 -4.48 18.61
N TRP A 26 12.01 -5.19 17.66
CA TRP A 26 11.56 -6.52 17.22
C TRP A 26 11.67 -7.61 18.28
N ASP A 27 12.65 -7.54 19.18
CA ASP A 27 12.78 -8.49 20.28
C ASP A 27 11.61 -8.33 21.27
N ASP A 28 11.18 -7.08 21.53
CA ASP A 28 10.00 -6.83 22.34
C ASP A 28 8.72 -7.33 21.66
N VAL A 29 8.58 -7.15 20.34
CA VAL A 29 7.46 -7.71 19.58
C VAL A 29 7.41 -9.24 19.70
N LYS A 30 8.55 -9.92 19.54
CA LYS A 30 8.65 -11.39 19.71
C LYS A 30 8.33 -11.82 21.13
N ASN A 31 8.87 -11.13 22.14
CA ASN A 31 8.61 -11.41 23.54
C ASN A 31 7.12 -11.24 23.89
N LEU A 32 6.45 -10.23 23.33
CA LEU A 32 5.02 -10.01 23.51
C LEU A 32 4.17 -11.11 22.88
N LEU A 33 4.53 -11.60 21.68
CA LEU A 33 3.86 -12.72 21.05
C LEU A 33 4.02 -14.03 21.86
N ALA A 34 5.24 -14.31 22.33
CA ALA A 34 5.51 -15.47 23.18
C ALA A 34 4.75 -15.39 24.52
N ASN A 35 4.72 -14.20 25.13
CA ASN A 35 3.97 -13.95 26.36
C ASN A 35 2.46 -14.18 26.14
N MET A 36 1.90 -13.60 25.07
CA MET A 36 0.50 -13.80 24.69
C MET A 36 0.14 -15.30 24.60
N GLN A 37 0.97 -16.09 23.91
CA GLN A 37 0.79 -17.55 23.82
C GLN A 37 0.91 -18.25 25.18
N SER A 38 1.87 -17.86 26.02
CA SER A 38 2.06 -18.44 27.36
C SER A 38 0.87 -18.20 28.29
N LEU A 39 0.11 -17.12 28.06
CA LEU A 39 -1.14 -16.81 28.77
C LEU A 39 -2.36 -17.54 28.17
N GLY A 40 -2.16 -18.42 27.18
CA GLY A 40 -3.23 -19.14 26.49
C GLY A 40 -4.01 -18.28 25.49
N LEU A 41 -3.51 -17.10 25.15
CA LEU A 41 -4.12 -16.23 24.15
C LEU A 41 -3.59 -16.58 22.76
N VAL A 42 -4.50 -16.83 21.82
CA VAL A 42 -4.16 -17.23 20.45
C VAL A 42 -4.13 -15.99 19.54
N PRO A 43 -3.05 -15.79 18.74
CA PRO A 43 -3.00 -14.74 17.73
C PRO A 43 -4.18 -14.83 16.78
N ASN A 44 -4.89 -13.72 16.59
CA ASN A 44 -6.07 -13.66 15.74
C ASN A 44 -5.81 -12.80 14.49
N SER A 45 -6.83 -12.66 13.64
CA SER A 45 -6.75 -11.87 12.41
C SER A 45 -6.24 -10.44 12.65
N VAL A 46 -6.58 -9.81 13.79
CA VAL A 46 -6.10 -8.46 14.13
C VAL A 46 -4.61 -8.50 14.45
N THR A 47 -4.15 -9.47 15.24
CA THR A 47 -2.72 -9.65 15.57
C THR A 47 -1.88 -9.79 14.31
N TYR A 48 -2.27 -10.67 13.38
CA TYR A 48 -1.57 -10.87 12.11
C TYR A 48 -1.63 -9.63 11.21
N THR A 49 -2.77 -8.93 11.15
CA THR A 49 -2.86 -7.67 10.39
C THR A 49 -1.88 -6.64 10.92
N THR A 50 -1.78 -6.49 12.25
CA THR A 50 -0.83 -5.58 12.89
C THR A 50 0.61 -5.96 12.56
N LEU A 51 0.97 -7.25 12.68
CA LEU A 51 2.32 -7.73 12.36
C LEU A 51 2.70 -7.47 10.90
N ILE A 52 1.81 -7.80 9.96
CA ILE A 52 2.03 -7.57 8.53
C ILE A 52 2.22 -6.08 8.22
N ASP A 53 1.43 -5.21 8.84
CA ASP A 53 1.52 -3.77 8.64
C ASP A 53 2.84 -3.19 9.18
N ILE A 54 3.25 -3.52 10.42
CA ILE A 54 4.51 -3.04 10.99
C ILE A 54 5.73 -3.58 10.22
N TYR A 55 5.73 -4.87 9.86
CA TYR A 55 6.84 -5.45 9.11
C TYR A 55 6.93 -4.89 7.69
N GLY A 56 5.79 -4.71 7.01
CA GLY A 56 5.72 -4.09 5.70
C GLY A 56 6.29 -2.66 5.72
N LYS A 57 5.84 -1.83 6.68
CA LYS A 57 6.34 -0.45 6.83
C LYS A 57 7.85 -0.41 7.05
N SER A 58 8.39 -1.26 7.91
CA SER A 58 9.85 -1.35 8.14
C SER A 58 10.62 -2.08 7.03
N GLY A 59 9.95 -2.66 6.03
CA GLY A 59 10.61 -3.31 4.89
C GLY A 59 11.10 -4.72 5.19
N ARG A 60 10.65 -5.27 6.31
CA ARG A 60 10.82 -6.66 6.70
C ARG A 60 9.83 -7.53 5.96
N PHE A 61 9.92 -7.54 4.64
CA PHE A 61 8.92 -8.15 3.76
C PHE A 61 8.80 -9.65 3.93
N ASN A 62 9.91 -10.35 4.16
CA ASN A 62 9.89 -11.80 4.41
C ASN A 62 9.12 -12.11 5.69
N ASP A 63 9.36 -11.35 6.78
CA ASP A 63 8.62 -11.52 8.02
C ASP A 63 7.12 -11.23 7.84
N ALA A 64 6.76 -10.24 7.02
CA ALA A 64 5.37 -9.94 6.70
C ALA A 64 4.69 -11.07 5.88
N ILE A 65 5.42 -11.70 4.95
CA ILE A 65 4.93 -12.86 4.19
C ILE A 65 4.80 -14.09 5.10
N GLU A 66 5.80 -14.37 5.92
CA GLU A 66 5.78 -15.46 6.89
C GLU A 66 4.58 -15.32 7.84
N CYS A 67 4.28 -14.10 8.33
CA CYS A 67 3.08 -13.85 9.12
C CYS A 67 1.78 -14.18 8.38
N LEU A 68 1.72 -13.92 7.07
CA LEU A 68 0.56 -14.24 6.24
C LEU A 68 0.41 -15.76 6.06
N ASP A 69 1.52 -16.48 5.87
CA ASP A 69 1.54 -17.93 5.70
C ASP A 69 1.23 -18.67 7.01
N ASP A 70 1.83 -18.24 8.13
CA ASP A 70 1.53 -18.75 9.47
C ASP A 70 0.05 -18.58 9.82
N MET A 71 -0.52 -17.43 9.46
CA MET A 71 -1.93 -17.18 9.63
C MET A 71 -2.79 -18.17 8.85
N LYS A 72 -2.44 -18.44 7.58
CA LYS A 72 -3.15 -19.43 6.74
C LYS A 72 -3.00 -20.85 7.31
N ALA A 73 -1.81 -21.20 7.79
CA ALA A 73 -1.54 -22.48 8.43
C ALA A 73 -2.34 -22.67 9.74
N ALA A 74 -2.60 -21.56 10.46
CA ALA A 74 -3.49 -21.53 11.62
C ALA A 74 -5.00 -21.60 11.26
N GLY A 75 -5.35 -21.79 9.97
CA GLY A 75 -6.73 -21.91 9.50
C GLY A 75 -7.48 -20.57 9.38
N LEU A 76 -6.78 -19.44 9.55
CA LEU A 76 -7.37 -18.12 9.42
C LEU A 76 -7.34 -17.65 7.96
N LYS A 77 -8.38 -16.91 7.55
CA LYS A 77 -8.48 -16.39 6.17
C LYS A 77 -7.88 -15.00 6.05
N PRO A 78 -7.02 -14.73 5.04
CA PRO A 78 -6.46 -13.41 4.78
C PRO A 78 -7.57 -12.40 4.48
N SER A 79 -7.33 -11.15 4.88
CA SER A 79 -8.24 -10.04 4.64
C SER A 79 -7.68 -9.11 3.57
N SER A 80 -8.55 -8.33 2.93
CA SER A 80 -8.13 -7.29 1.99
C SER A 80 -7.19 -6.26 2.63
N THR A 81 -7.35 -5.99 3.94
CA THR A 81 -6.50 -5.04 4.67
C THR A 81 -5.04 -5.51 4.72
N MET A 82 -4.81 -6.81 4.97
CA MET A 82 -3.45 -7.38 5.01
C MET A 82 -2.75 -7.27 3.64
N TYR A 83 -3.46 -7.61 2.56
CA TYR A 83 -2.93 -7.49 1.21
C TYR A 83 -2.71 -6.03 0.81
N ASN A 84 -3.63 -5.13 1.14
CA ASN A 84 -3.46 -3.70 0.90
C ASN A 84 -2.19 -3.16 1.61
N ALA A 85 -1.93 -3.59 2.85
CA ALA A 85 -0.74 -3.21 3.60
C ALA A 85 0.55 -3.69 2.90
N LEU A 86 0.60 -4.95 2.48
CA LEU A 86 1.74 -5.51 1.72
C LEU A 86 1.97 -4.78 0.39
N ILE A 87 0.92 -4.63 -0.42
CA ILE A 87 1.01 -3.95 -1.73
C ILE A 87 1.49 -2.51 -1.54
N ASN A 88 0.95 -1.79 -0.56
CA ASN A 88 1.38 -0.43 -0.26
C ASN A 88 2.84 -0.37 0.23
N ALA A 89 3.26 -1.30 1.07
CA ALA A 89 4.64 -1.39 1.56
C ALA A 89 5.65 -1.64 0.43
N TYR A 90 5.32 -2.52 -0.52
CA TYR A 90 6.12 -2.71 -1.73
C TYR A 90 6.12 -1.47 -2.62
N ALA A 91 4.95 -0.84 -2.79
CA ALA A 91 4.80 0.34 -3.62
C ALA A 91 5.64 1.52 -3.14
N GLN A 92 5.77 1.72 -1.84
CA GLN A 92 6.60 2.79 -1.26
C GLN A 92 8.09 2.59 -1.53
N ARG A 93 8.53 1.36 -1.84
CA ARG A 93 9.93 1.03 -2.17
C ARG A 93 10.16 0.81 -3.67
N GLY A 94 9.14 1.00 -4.52
CA GLY A 94 9.23 0.73 -5.95
C GLY A 94 9.41 -0.73 -6.32
N LEU A 95 9.06 -1.65 -5.41
CA LEU A 95 9.15 -3.09 -5.64
C LEU A 95 7.90 -3.57 -6.41
N SER A 96 7.81 -3.18 -7.68
CA SER A 96 6.61 -3.37 -8.51
C SER A 96 6.24 -4.84 -8.74
N GLU A 97 7.24 -5.71 -8.93
CA GLU A 97 7.02 -7.15 -9.15
C GLU A 97 6.42 -7.83 -7.92
N GLN A 98 6.93 -7.50 -6.74
CA GLN A 98 6.43 -8.00 -5.46
C GLN A 98 5.01 -7.46 -5.19
N ALA A 99 4.75 -6.19 -5.49
CA ALA A 99 3.42 -5.60 -5.38
C ALA A 99 2.40 -6.33 -6.29
N VAL A 100 2.79 -6.64 -7.54
CA VAL A 100 1.96 -7.44 -8.47
C VAL A 100 1.77 -8.87 -7.96
N SER A 101 2.79 -9.49 -7.39
CA SER A 101 2.69 -10.83 -6.80
C SER A 101 1.68 -10.86 -5.65
N ALA A 102 1.76 -9.90 -4.72
CA ALA A 102 0.81 -9.76 -3.62
C ALA A 102 -0.62 -9.49 -4.13
N PHE A 103 -0.79 -8.68 -5.18
CA PHE A 103 -2.08 -8.46 -5.82
C PHE A 103 -2.65 -9.73 -6.46
N ARG A 104 -1.80 -10.56 -7.11
CA ARG A 104 -2.23 -11.86 -7.66
C ARG A 104 -2.63 -12.83 -6.56
N ALA A 105 -1.85 -12.92 -5.48
CA ALA A 105 -2.17 -13.75 -4.31
C ALA A 105 -3.51 -13.34 -3.68
N MET A 106 -3.77 -12.03 -3.54
CA MET A 106 -5.06 -11.50 -3.10
C MET A 106 -6.22 -12.04 -3.95
N ARG A 107 -6.07 -12.05 -5.27
CA ARG A 107 -7.11 -12.56 -6.19
C ARG A 107 -7.28 -14.08 -6.10
N VAL A 108 -6.18 -14.83 -5.94
CA VAL A 108 -6.21 -16.28 -5.74
C VAL A 108 -6.97 -16.64 -4.47
N ASP A 109 -6.81 -15.85 -3.41
CA ASP A 109 -7.57 -16.01 -2.17
C ASP A 109 -9.04 -15.52 -2.27
N GLY A 110 -9.51 -15.16 -3.47
CA GLY A 110 -10.89 -14.76 -3.76
C GLY A 110 -11.24 -13.34 -3.32
N LEU A 111 -10.24 -12.52 -2.95
CA LEU A 111 -10.45 -11.15 -2.50
C LEU A 111 -10.47 -10.19 -3.71
N LYS A 112 -11.45 -9.29 -3.72
CA LYS A 112 -11.53 -8.24 -4.75
C LYS A 112 -10.59 -7.08 -4.41
N PRO A 113 -9.75 -6.64 -5.36
CA PRO A 113 -8.84 -5.53 -5.11
C PRO A 113 -9.61 -4.25 -4.82
N SER A 114 -9.13 -3.52 -3.83
CA SER A 114 -9.66 -2.20 -3.48
C SER A 114 -9.05 -1.11 -4.36
N LEU A 115 -9.71 0.05 -4.44
CA LEU A 115 -9.13 1.26 -5.06
C LEU A 115 -7.75 1.59 -4.46
N LEU A 116 -7.59 1.39 -3.15
CA LEU A 116 -6.31 1.58 -2.46
C LEU A 116 -5.21 0.66 -3.03
N ALA A 117 -5.49 -0.64 -3.21
CA ALA A 117 -4.53 -1.58 -3.78
C ALA A 117 -4.11 -1.20 -5.21
N LEU A 118 -5.05 -0.76 -6.03
CA LEU A 118 -4.78 -0.37 -7.42
C LEU A 118 -3.96 0.93 -7.47
N ASN A 119 -4.30 1.91 -6.63
CA ASN A 119 -3.49 3.13 -6.48
C ASN A 119 -2.07 2.82 -5.98
N SER A 120 -1.92 1.86 -5.06
CA SER A 120 -0.60 1.38 -4.63
C SER A 120 0.17 0.70 -5.78
N LEU A 121 -0.47 -0.10 -6.63
CA LEU A 121 0.19 -0.66 -7.82
C LEU A 121 0.66 0.41 -8.79
N ILE A 122 -0.17 1.42 -9.07
CA ILE A 122 0.23 2.57 -9.91
C ILE A 122 1.44 3.27 -9.30
N ASN A 123 1.44 3.48 -7.97
CA ASN A 123 2.59 4.08 -7.30
C ASN A 123 3.83 3.19 -7.40
N ALA A 124 3.70 1.88 -7.22
CA ALA A 124 4.81 0.93 -7.33
C ALA A 124 5.49 1.00 -8.70
N PHE A 125 4.70 0.96 -9.78
CA PHE A 125 5.20 1.11 -11.15
C PHE A 125 5.81 2.50 -11.39
N GLY A 126 5.19 3.55 -10.83
CA GLY A 126 5.72 4.91 -10.92
C GLY A 126 7.03 5.14 -10.18
N GLU A 127 7.26 4.49 -9.03
CA GLU A 127 8.56 4.49 -8.35
C GLU A 127 9.60 3.65 -9.14
N ASP A 128 9.19 2.53 -9.75
CA ASP A 128 10.01 1.66 -10.60
C ASP A 128 10.21 2.18 -12.04
N ARG A 129 9.82 3.43 -12.33
CA ARG A 129 9.94 4.08 -13.65
C ARG A 129 9.28 3.29 -14.80
N LYS A 130 8.27 2.48 -14.50
CA LYS A 130 7.46 1.66 -15.43
C LYS A 130 6.14 2.35 -15.74
N ASP A 131 6.17 3.50 -16.42
CA ASP A 131 4.97 4.31 -16.62
C ASP A 131 3.90 3.59 -17.47
N ALA A 132 4.29 2.79 -18.46
CA ALA A 132 3.35 2.04 -19.29
C ALA A 132 2.50 1.06 -18.46
N GLU A 133 3.13 0.34 -17.53
CA GLU A 133 2.48 -0.56 -16.59
C GLU A 133 1.62 0.18 -15.56
N ALA A 134 1.99 1.41 -15.18
CA ALA A 134 1.12 2.25 -14.36
C ALA A 134 -0.20 2.55 -15.09
N PHE A 135 -0.15 2.84 -16.40
CA PHE A 135 -1.35 3.07 -17.22
C PHE A 135 -2.18 1.80 -17.46
N THR A 136 -1.58 0.61 -17.49
CA THR A 136 -2.35 -0.64 -17.63
C THR A 136 -3.23 -0.90 -16.40
N VAL A 137 -2.82 -0.45 -15.22
CA VAL A 137 -3.68 -0.50 -14.01
C VAL A 137 -4.88 0.43 -14.14
N LEU A 138 -4.71 1.65 -14.69
CA LEU A 138 -5.85 2.55 -14.98
C LEU A 138 -6.83 1.91 -15.97
N GLN A 139 -6.31 1.25 -17.00
CA GLN A 139 -7.15 0.54 -17.97
C GLN A 139 -7.91 -0.61 -17.32
N TYR A 140 -7.24 -1.42 -16.49
CA TYR A 140 -7.87 -2.46 -15.69
C TYR A 140 -9.00 -1.91 -14.80
N MET A 141 -8.80 -0.76 -14.17
CA MET A 141 -9.84 -0.10 -13.36
C MET A 141 -11.10 0.21 -14.18
N LYS A 142 -10.93 0.79 -15.37
CA LYS A 142 -12.04 1.11 -16.28
C LYS A 142 -12.78 -0.14 -16.77
N GLU A 143 -12.05 -1.18 -17.12
CA GLU A 143 -12.61 -2.45 -17.62
C GLU A 143 -13.36 -3.25 -16.54
N ASN A 144 -13.12 -2.95 -15.26
CA ASN A 144 -13.74 -3.63 -14.12
C ASN A 144 -14.69 -2.71 -13.32
N ASP A 145 -15.16 -1.61 -13.92
CA ASP A 145 -16.09 -0.64 -13.33
C ASP A 145 -15.61 -0.03 -11.99
N LEU A 146 -14.28 0.02 -11.78
CA LEU A 146 -13.67 0.66 -10.63
C LEU A 146 -13.35 2.11 -10.98
N LYS A 147 -14.14 3.05 -10.45
CA LYS A 147 -14.00 4.47 -10.76
C LYS A 147 -12.64 5.02 -10.26
N PRO A 148 -11.76 5.49 -11.16
CA PRO A 148 -10.55 6.21 -10.79
C PRO A 148 -10.88 7.49 -10.01
N ASP A 149 -10.02 7.85 -9.07
CA ASP A 149 -10.14 9.04 -8.24
C ASP A 149 -8.97 10.01 -8.44
N VAL A 150 -8.99 11.12 -7.71
CA VAL A 150 -7.92 12.14 -7.76
C VAL A 150 -6.56 11.53 -7.38
N VAL A 151 -6.53 10.56 -6.46
CA VAL A 151 -5.29 9.86 -6.09
C VAL A 151 -4.76 9.03 -7.25
N THR A 152 -5.63 8.35 -8.00
CA THR A 152 -5.28 7.57 -9.20
C THR A 152 -4.55 8.45 -10.21
N TYR A 153 -5.19 9.55 -10.62
CA TYR A 153 -4.65 10.45 -11.64
C TYR A 153 -3.41 11.20 -11.17
N THR A 154 -3.38 11.69 -9.92
CA THR A 154 -2.18 12.36 -9.40
C THR A 154 -0.99 11.41 -9.26
N THR A 155 -1.23 10.11 -9.04
CA THR A 155 -0.16 9.10 -9.00
C THR A 155 0.38 8.81 -10.41
N LEU A 156 -0.48 8.75 -11.43
CA LEU A 156 -0.06 8.65 -12.84
C LEU A 156 0.73 9.88 -13.31
N MET A 157 0.26 11.08 -12.99
CA MET A 157 0.98 12.33 -13.27
C MET A 157 2.38 12.32 -12.62
N LYS A 158 2.48 11.85 -11.37
CA LYS A 158 3.76 11.70 -10.66
C LYS A 158 4.67 10.69 -11.37
N ALA A 159 4.13 9.56 -11.83
CA ALA A 159 4.88 8.55 -12.58
C ALA A 159 5.45 9.13 -13.89
N LEU A 160 4.65 9.87 -14.66
CA LEU A 160 5.08 10.55 -15.89
C LEU A 160 6.20 11.57 -15.63
N ILE A 161 6.05 12.40 -14.59
CA ILE A 161 7.06 13.40 -14.21
C ILE A 161 8.41 12.75 -13.91
N ARG A 162 8.41 11.57 -13.26
CA ARG A 162 9.66 10.86 -12.92
C ARG A 162 10.44 10.36 -14.12
N VAL A 163 9.73 10.00 -15.18
CA VAL A 163 10.33 9.57 -16.45
C VAL A 163 10.42 10.73 -17.45
N GLU A 164 10.31 11.97 -16.95
CA GLU A 164 10.47 13.22 -17.72
C GLU A 164 9.49 13.39 -18.90
N LYS A 165 8.36 12.65 -18.89
CA LYS A 165 7.28 12.75 -19.89
C LYS A 165 6.30 13.87 -19.51
N PHE A 166 6.81 15.10 -19.39
CA PHE A 166 6.04 16.27 -18.98
C PHE A 166 4.92 16.63 -19.98
N ASP A 167 5.13 16.34 -21.26
CA ASP A 167 4.19 16.54 -22.36
C ASP A 167 2.86 15.77 -22.17
N LYS A 168 2.90 14.62 -21.48
CA LYS A 168 1.71 13.78 -21.22
C LYS A 168 0.92 14.19 -19.97
N VAL A 169 1.52 14.97 -19.08
CA VAL A 169 0.89 15.37 -17.79
C VAL A 169 -0.41 16.16 -18.00
N PRO A 170 -0.51 17.11 -18.95
CA PRO A 170 -1.76 17.82 -19.24
C PRO A 170 -2.91 16.89 -19.67
N SER A 171 -2.62 15.89 -20.51
CA SER A 171 -3.64 14.93 -20.97
C SER A 171 -4.22 14.11 -19.83
N VAL A 172 -3.39 13.63 -18.89
CA VAL A 172 -3.86 12.92 -17.68
C VAL A 172 -4.68 13.84 -16.78
N TYR A 173 -4.28 15.10 -16.65
CA TYR A 173 -5.03 16.08 -15.86
C TYR A 173 -6.41 16.39 -16.48
N GLU A 174 -6.50 16.47 -17.81
CA GLU A 174 -7.76 16.64 -18.52
C GLU A 174 -8.66 15.41 -18.38
N GLU A 175 -8.11 14.22 -18.55
CA GLU A 175 -8.83 12.95 -18.36
C GLU A 175 -9.42 12.83 -16.95
N MET A 176 -8.70 13.28 -15.92
CA MET A 176 -9.19 13.35 -14.55
C MET A 176 -10.46 14.20 -14.45
N ILE A 177 -10.49 15.37 -15.09
CA ILE A 177 -11.66 16.27 -15.09
C ILE A 177 -12.81 15.63 -15.86
N LEU A 178 -12.54 15.08 -17.05
CA LEU A 178 -13.55 14.41 -17.88
C LEU A 178 -14.15 13.18 -17.18
N SER A 179 -13.40 12.53 -16.31
CA SER A 179 -13.87 11.43 -15.45
C SER A 179 -14.71 11.90 -14.25
N GLY A 180 -14.97 13.20 -14.13
CA GLY A 180 -15.75 13.81 -13.06
C GLY A 180 -14.99 13.94 -11.73
N CYS A 181 -13.65 13.90 -11.74
CA CYS A 181 -12.86 14.17 -10.55
C CYS A 181 -12.57 15.66 -10.42
N THR A 182 -12.73 16.21 -9.22
CA THR A 182 -12.33 17.60 -8.93
C THR A 182 -10.83 17.63 -8.62
N PRO A 183 -9.98 18.31 -9.42
CA PRO A 183 -8.55 18.38 -9.16
C PRO A 183 -8.28 18.96 -7.77
N ASP A 184 -7.30 18.41 -7.06
CA ASP A 184 -6.84 18.95 -5.78
C ASP A 184 -5.67 19.93 -5.95
N ARG A 185 -5.13 20.44 -4.83
CA ARG A 185 -3.95 21.33 -4.86
C ARG A 185 -2.74 20.66 -5.51
N LYS A 186 -2.57 19.35 -5.28
CA LYS A 186 -1.43 18.56 -5.74
C LYS A 186 -1.46 18.38 -7.26
N ALA A 187 -2.61 18.00 -7.81
CA ALA A 187 -2.84 17.88 -9.25
C ALA A 187 -2.54 19.20 -9.98
N ARG A 188 -3.10 20.31 -9.48
CA ARG A 188 -2.85 21.65 -10.05
C ARG A 188 -1.37 22.04 -10.01
N ALA A 189 -0.68 21.70 -8.93
CA ALA A 189 0.76 21.98 -8.80
C ALA A 189 1.59 21.18 -9.79
N MET A 190 1.28 19.89 -9.97
CA MET A 190 1.95 19.04 -10.97
C MET A 190 1.73 19.56 -12.39
N LEU A 191 0.49 19.91 -12.75
CA LEU A 191 0.19 20.49 -14.07
C LEU A 191 1.00 21.77 -14.32
N ARG A 192 1.02 22.70 -13.38
CA ARG A 192 1.81 23.95 -13.51
C ARG A 192 3.30 23.67 -13.67
N SER A 193 3.84 22.71 -12.92
CA SER A 193 5.25 22.33 -13.02
C SER A 193 5.59 21.78 -14.41
N ALA A 194 4.75 20.88 -14.94
CA ALA A 194 4.94 20.31 -16.28
C ALA A 194 4.86 21.39 -17.38
N LEU A 195 3.85 22.26 -17.33
CA LEU A 195 3.70 23.36 -18.28
C LEU A 195 4.86 24.36 -18.22
N LYS A 196 5.39 24.64 -17.02
CA LYS A 196 6.58 25.50 -16.87
C LYS A 196 7.80 24.87 -17.52
N TYR A 197 8.03 23.58 -17.29
CA TYR A 197 9.16 22.85 -17.88
C TYR A 197 9.07 22.84 -19.41
N MET A 198 7.89 22.57 -19.97
CA MET A 198 7.68 22.58 -21.43
C MET A 198 7.95 23.94 -22.06
N LYS A 199 7.54 25.05 -21.41
CA LYS A 199 7.85 26.40 -21.92
C LYS A 199 9.35 26.67 -21.95
N GLN A 200 10.06 26.33 -20.87
CA GLN A 200 11.51 26.55 -20.77
C GLN A 200 12.32 25.73 -21.78
N THR A 201 11.81 24.57 -22.20
CA THR A 201 12.48 23.69 -23.17
C THR A 201 12.18 24.05 -24.63
N LEU A 202 11.07 24.76 -24.89
CA LEU A 202 10.72 25.29 -26.22
C LEU A 202 11.40 26.64 -26.53
N GLU A 203 11.95 27.32 -25.53
CA GLU A 203 12.65 28.60 -25.64
C GLU A 203 14.18 28.44 -25.81
N LEU A 204 14.69 27.21 -25.95
CA LEU A 204 16.09 26.83 -26.21
C LEU A 204 16.25 26.30 -27.64
#